data_AF-A0A2S3IUP9-F1
#
_entry.id   AF-A0A2S3IUP9-F1
#
_cell.length_a   1.000
_cell.length_b   1.000
_cell.length_c   1.000
_cell.angle_alpha   90.00
_cell.angle_beta   90.00
_cell.angle_gamma   90.00
#
_symmetry.space_group_name_H-M   'P 1'
#
loop_
_entity.id
_entity.type
_entity.pdbx_description
1 polymer ?
#
loop_
_entity_poly.entity_id
_entity_poly.type
_entity_poly.pdbx_seq_one_letter_code
_entity_poly.pdbx_strand_id
1 'polypeptide(L)'
;METVVQTTPELPQEILMDIFALLEIPDLVRAGSVCSSWNNAYTRIRNIGQKKQAQTPCLLYTSESAGENVACLYSLAEKRAYKLTLPEPSIHRRYLIGSSHGWVITVDERSEMHLVNPITSEQIALPSVITIEQVEPIYDNTGAICKYNYSMDTKMSVTRRSLTLALGKLRYYFHHKAHIFYDASVGSYIVVFIHNPFGQLVFARLGDEKWTRLSSYTNFQDCIYQDGVLYAVTAFGEIAFDLSGPVVGAKIIMDRVSDFYGRERVYIVQAPWGDMLQVWRPEAWINEEVDGHRHEATFEHKMKWMKYI
;
A
#
# COMPACT_ATOMS: atom_id res chain seq x y z
N MET A 1 47.92 -14.69 34.59
CA MET A 1 46.52 -15.12 34.41
C MET A 1 46.03 -14.47 33.13
N GLU A 2 46.22 -15.15 32.00
CA GLU A 2 45.60 -14.75 30.74
C GLU A 2 44.18 -15.31 30.73
N THR A 3 43.20 -14.43 30.85
CA THR A 3 41.80 -14.77 30.60
C THR A 3 41.64 -15.07 29.12
N VAL A 4 41.61 -16.35 28.78
CA VAL A 4 41.16 -16.85 27.47
C VAL A 4 39.68 -16.48 27.34
N VAL A 5 39.39 -15.48 26.52
CA VAL A 5 38.02 -15.22 26.05
C VAL A 5 37.64 -16.41 25.19
N GLN A 6 36.88 -17.34 25.76
CA GLN A 6 36.24 -18.40 24.98
C GLN A 6 35.25 -17.74 24.02
N THR A 7 35.65 -17.59 22.76
CA THR A 7 34.73 -17.28 21.68
C THR A 7 33.86 -18.51 21.45
N THR A 8 32.61 -18.46 21.89
CA THR A 8 31.60 -19.43 21.45
C THR A 8 31.54 -19.39 19.93
N PRO A 9 31.53 -20.54 19.22
CA PRO A 9 31.44 -20.54 17.77
C PRO A 9 30.13 -19.86 17.35
N GLU A 10 30.23 -18.71 16.69
CA GLU A 10 29.08 -18.02 16.13
C GLU A 10 28.58 -18.79 14.90
N LEU A 11 27.27 -19.02 14.82
CA LEU A 11 26.67 -19.57 13.61
C LEU A 11 26.94 -18.65 12.42
N PRO A 12 27.19 -19.20 11.21
CA PRO A 12 27.28 -18.40 10.00
C PRO A 12 26.03 -17.53 9.81
N GLN A 13 26.23 -16.32 9.29
CA GLN A 13 25.16 -15.33 9.10
C GLN A 13 24.00 -15.87 8.25
N GLU A 14 24.29 -16.69 7.24
CA GLU A 14 23.29 -17.32 6.38
C GLU A 14 22.36 -18.25 7.16
N ILE A 15 22.92 -19.06 8.08
CA ILE A 15 22.13 -19.97 8.92
C ILE A 15 21.29 -19.18 9.93
N LEU A 16 21.83 -18.11 10.50
CA LEU A 16 21.05 -17.22 11.37
C LEU A 16 19.88 -16.59 10.61
N MET A 17 20.10 -16.17 9.36
CA MET A 17 19.05 -15.63 8.50
C MET A 17 17.98 -16.69 8.20
N ASP A 18 18.35 -17.94 7.91
CA ASP A 18 17.39 -19.03 7.69
C ASP A 18 16.55 -19.30 8.95
N ILE A 19 17.17 -19.31 10.13
CA ILE A 19 16.44 -19.44 11.40
C ILE A 19 15.49 -18.25 11.60
N PHE A 20 15.97 -17.03 11.34
CA PHE A 20 15.18 -15.80 11.51
C PHE A 20 14.01 -15.72 10.54
N ALA A 21 14.10 -16.34 9.36
CA ALA A 21 13.01 -16.43 8.39
C ALA A 21 11.80 -17.21 8.92
N LEU A 22 12.02 -18.08 9.92
CA LEU A 22 10.99 -18.89 10.57
C LEU A 22 10.35 -18.20 11.79
N LEU A 23 10.93 -17.10 12.28
CA LEU A 23 10.43 -16.40 13.46
C LEU A 23 9.23 -15.51 13.11
N GLU A 24 8.25 -15.50 14.00
CA GLU A 24 7.19 -14.50 14.00
C GLU A 24 7.80 -13.10 14.22
N ILE A 25 7.11 -12.07 13.73
CA ILE A 25 7.61 -10.69 13.75
C ILE A 25 8.11 -10.25 15.14
N PRO A 26 7.39 -10.48 16.26
CA PRO A 26 7.87 -10.07 17.58
C PRO A 26 9.19 -10.75 17.97
N ASP A 27 9.33 -12.05 17.72
CA ASP A 27 10.54 -12.81 18.05
C ASP A 27 11.71 -12.40 17.17
N LEU A 28 11.46 -12.13 15.88
CA LEU A 28 12.48 -11.60 14.99
C LEU A 28 13.03 -10.25 15.49
N VAL A 29 12.16 -9.35 15.97
CA VAL A 29 12.57 -8.06 16.53
C VAL A 29 13.40 -8.26 17.81
N ARG A 30 13.02 -9.20 18.67
CA ARG A 30 13.79 -9.54 19.89
C ARG A 30 15.15 -10.13 19.53
N ALA A 31 15.21 -11.01 18.53
CA ALA A 31 16.46 -11.59 18.04
C ALA A 31 17.45 -10.51 17.58
N GLY A 32 16.97 -9.48 16.88
CA GLY A 32 17.78 -8.32 16.48
C GLY A 32 18.37 -7.52 17.63
N SER A 33 17.87 -7.69 18.86
CA SER A 33 18.34 -7.00 20.07
C SER A 33 19.32 -7.81 20.93
N VAL A 34 19.71 -9.02 20.51
CA VAL A 34 20.54 -9.94 21.32
C VAL A 34 22.03 -9.54 21.32
N CYS A 35 22.63 -9.43 20.13
CA CYS A 35 24.03 -9.03 19.95
C CYS A 35 24.26 -8.43 18.56
N SER A 36 25.44 -7.86 18.29
CA SER A 36 25.78 -7.26 16.99
C SER A 36 25.71 -8.24 15.82
N SER A 37 26.13 -9.50 16.04
CA SER A 37 26.08 -10.56 15.04
C SER A 37 24.62 -10.89 14.64
N TRP A 38 23.72 -11.03 15.62
CA TRP A 38 22.29 -11.26 15.37
C TRP A 38 21.61 -10.02 14.78
N ASN A 39 21.97 -8.82 15.25
CA ASN A 39 21.48 -7.58 14.68
C ASN A 39 21.85 -7.44 13.18
N ASN A 40 23.05 -7.92 12.79
CA ASN A 40 23.46 -7.95 11.38
C ASN A 40 22.56 -8.89 10.54
N ALA A 41 22.34 -10.12 11.01
CA ALA A 41 21.45 -11.08 10.34
C ALA A 41 20.02 -10.54 10.22
N TYR A 42 19.50 -9.96 11.31
CA TYR A 42 18.20 -9.30 11.36
C TYR A 42 18.07 -8.15 10.35
N THR A 43 19.10 -7.32 10.21
CA THR A 43 19.09 -6.19 9.28
C THR A 43 19.11 -6.69 7.82
N ARG A 44 19.91 -7.73 7.54
CA ARG A 44 19.99 -8.32 6.20
C ARG A 44 18.66 -8.95 5.77
N ILE A 45 18.04 -9.76 6.62
CA ILE A 45 16.78 -10.44 6.27
C ILE A 45 15.64 -9.44 6.00
N ARG A 46 15.64 -8.29 6.70
CA ARG A 46 14.67 -7.22 6.43
C ARG A 46 14.87 -6.57 5.08
N ASN A 47 16.12 -6.34 4.68
CA ASN A 47 16.43 -5.65 3.43
C ASN A 47 16.20 -6.53 2.19
N ILE A 48 16.38 -7.84 2.32
CA ILE A 48 16.24 -8.75 1.17
C ILE A 48 14.77 -8.96 0.79
N GLY A 49 13.82 -8.58 1.67
CA GLY A 49 12.39 -8.78 1.41
C GLY A 49 12.06 -10.25 1.13
N GLN A 50 12.90 -11.17 1.63
CA GLN A 50 12.75 -12.61 1.43
C GLN A 50 11.33 -13.02 1.84
N LYS A 51 10.73 -13.92 1.05
CA LYS A 51 9.41 -14.48 1.31
C LYS A 51 9.43 -15.15 2.68
N LYS A 52 9.05 -14.39 3.71
CA LYS A 52 8.75 -14.96 5.01
C LYS A 52 7.64 -15.97 4.83
N GLN A 53 7.74 -17.06 5.58
CA GLN A 53 6.62 -17.97 5.74
C GLN A 53 5.39 -17.19 6.18
N ALA A 54 4.19 -17.63 5.77
CA ALA A 54 2.94 -16.98 6.13
C ALA A 54 2.92 -16.66 7.63
N GLN A 55 2.94 -15.36 7.95
CA GLN A 55 3.01 -14.87 9.33
C GLN A 55 1.61 -14.81 9.91
N THR A 56 1.50 -14.97 11.22
CA THR A 56 0.24 -14.75 11.90
C THR A 56 -0.15 -13.26 11.77
N PRO A 57 -1.37 -12.93 11.30
CA PRO A 57 -1.74 -11.54 11.10
C PRO A 57 -1.75 -10.77 12.42
N CYS A 58 -1.37 -9.50 12.34
CA CYS A 58 -1.45 -8.56 13.46
C CYS A 58 -2.44 -7.45 13.15
N LEU A 59 -3.20 -7.01 14.14
CA LEU A 59 -4.12 -5.88 14.01
C LEU A 59 -3.39 -4.60 14.40
N LEU A 60 -3.26 -3.67 13.47
CA LEU A 60 -2.80 -2.31 13.73
C LEU A 60 -4.00 -1.39 13.98
N TYR A 61 -4.00 -0.67 15.10
CA TYR A 61 -5.08 0.25 15.46
C TYR A 61 -4.55 1.42 16.29
N THR A 62 -5.37 2.47 16.45
CA THR A 62 -5.09 3.59 17.35
C THR A 62 -6.16 3.65 18.44
N SER A 63 -5.82 4.21 19.61
CA SER A 63 -6.76 4.38 20.72
C SER A 63 -6.61 5.78 21.33
N GLU A 64 -7.73 6.44 21.63
CA GLU A 64 -7.75 7.74 22.31
C GLU A 64 -6.98 7.70 23.65
N SER A 65 -6.98 6.55 24.32
CA SER A 65 -6.30 6.36 25.61
C SER A 65 -4.77 6.17 25.50
N ALA A 66 -4.24 5.95 24.30
CA ALA A 66 -2.83 5.61 24.10
C ALA A 66 -1.93 6.84 23.85
N GLY A 67 -2.51 7.95 23.39
CA GLY A 67 -1.81 9.17 22.98
C GLY A 67 -1.84 9.40 21.46
N GLU A 68 -1.70 10.65 21.03
CA GLU A 68 -1.88 11.05 19.62
C GLU A 68 -0.88 10.38 18.65
N ASN A 69 0.34 10.08 19.13
CA ASN A 69 1.42 9.49 18.31
C ASN A 69 1.61 7.99 18.54
N VAL A 70 0.68 7.34 19.23
CA VAL A 70 0.81 5.92 19.60
C VAL A 70 -0.12 5.06 18.74
N ALA A 71 0.49 4.15 17.98
CA ALA A 71 -0.21 3.05 17.37
C ALA A 71 -0.08 1.79 18.24
N CYS A 72 -1.10 0.94 18.20
CA CYS A 72 -1.14 -0.34 18.87
C CYS A 72 -1.09 -1.47 17.85
N LEU A 73 -0.22 -2.45 18.08
CA LEU A 73 -0.13 -3.67 17.28
C LEU A 73 -0.54 -4.86 18.16
N TYR A 74 -1.72 -5.43 17.88
CA TYR A 74 -2.17 -6.64 18.55
C TYR A 74 -1.68 -7.86 17.78
N SER A 75 -0.80 -8.64 18.41
CA SER A 75 -0.34 -9.93 17.90
C SER A 75 -1.34 -11.01 18.26
N LEU A 76 -1.92 -11.68 17.25
CA LEU A 76 -2.76 -12.85 17.48
C LEU A 76 -1.96 -14.06 17.98
N ALA A 77 -0.70 -14.19 17.55
CA ALA A 77 0.18 -15.27 17.97
C ALA A 77 0.44 -15.23 19.49
N GLU A 78 0.70 -14.04 20.03
CA GLU A 78 1.00 -13.87 21.45
C GLU A 78 -0.20 -13.42 22.29
N LYS A 79 -1.34 -13.13 21.64
CA LYS A 79 -2.55 -12.57 22.27
C LYS A 79 -2.25 -11.30 23.06
N ARG A 80 -1.35 -10.45 22.55
CA ARG A 80 -0.80 -9.29 23.25
C ARG A 80 -0.79 -8.04 22.39
N ALA A 81 -1.09 -6.90 23.00
CA ALA A 81 -0.95 -5.58 22.40
C ALA A 81 0.43 -4.97 22.69
N TYR A 82 1.06 -4.44 21.64
CA TYR A 82 2.28 -3.65 21.67
C TYR A 82 1.94 -2.19 21.42
N LYS A 83 2.52 -1.28 22.20
CA LYS A 83 2.43 0.16 21.95
C LYS A 83 3.66 0.62 21.18
N LEU A 84 3.44 1.30 20.07
CA LEU A 84 4.46 1.77 19.13
C LEU A 84 4.35 3.29 19.06
N THR A 85 5.43 3.98 19.40
CA THR A 85 5.50 5.45 19.28
C THR A 85 5.99 5.79 17.89
N LEU A 86 5.17 6.53 17.14
CA LEU A 86 5.42 6.89 15.75
C LEU A 86 5.79 8.38 15.62
N PRO A 87 6.50 8.78 14.56
CA PRO A 87 6.84 10.18 14.33
C PRO A 87 5.61 11.03 13.97
N GLU A 88 5.74 12.34 14.15
CA GLU A 88 4.77 13.32 13.64
C GLU A 88 4.68 13.29 12.11
N PRO A 89 3.55 13.72 11.50
CA PRO A 89 2.27 14.09 12.13
C PRO A 89 1.54 12.97 12.90
N SER A 90 0.68 13.27 13.88
CA SER A 90 -0.08 12.26 14.64
C SER A 90 -0.77 11.16 13.81
N ILE A 91 -0.42 9.89 14.08
CA ILE A 91 -1.03 8.70 13.45
C ILE A 91 -2.52 8.57 13.76
N HIS A 92 -2.94 9.01 14.95
CA HIS A 92 -4.33 8.92 15.42
C HIS A 92 -5.30 9.69 14.52
N ARG A 93 -4.81 10.73 13.84
CA ARG A 93 -5.60 11.59 12.95
C ARG A 93 -5.46 11.21 11.47
N ARG A 94 -4.72 10.14 11.14
CA ARG A 94 -4.49 9.70 9.76
C ARG A 94 -5.42 8.58 9.33
N TYR A 95 -5.71 8.52 8.03
CA TYR A 95 -6.37 7.37 7.39
C TYR A 95 -5.35 6.37 6.87
N LEU A 96 -5.68 5.08 6.96
CA LEU A 96 -4.91 4.01 6.33
C LEU A 96 -5.57 3.65 5.00
N ILE A 97 -4.83 3.75 3.90
CA ILE A 97 -5.35 3.51 2.55
C ILE A 97 -4.63 2.36 1.82
N GLY A 98 -3.64 1.75 2.46
CA GLY A 98 -2.89 0.63 1.92
C GLY A 98 -1.87 0.09 2.91
N SER A 99 -1.45 -1.16 2.72
CA SER A 99 -0.34 -1.75 3.45
C SER A 99 0.28 -2.89 2.65
N SER A 100 1.61 -2.97 2.63
CA SER A 100 2.36 -4.10 2.07
C SER A 100 3.84 -3.97 2.44
N HIS A 101 4.59 -5.07 2.39
CA HIS A 101 6.04 -5.09 2.66
C HIS A 101 6.46 -4.46 4.02
N GLY A 102 5.60 -4.54 5.04
CA GLY A 102 5.84 -3.93 6.35
C GLY A 102 5.53 -2.43 6.44
N TRP A 103 5.17 -1.80 5.32
CA TRP A 103 4.75 -0.42 5.23
C TRP A 103 3.23 -0.28 5.30
N VAL A 104 2.79 0.84 5.86
CA VAL A 104 1.41 1.31 5.84
C VAL A 104 1.38 2.67 5.15
N ILE A 105 0.45 2.84 4.22
CA ILE A 105 0.22 4.10 3.52
C ILE A 105 -0.83 4.87 4.29
N THR A 106 -0.46 6.04 4.78
CA THR A 106 -1.28 6.88 5.65
C THR A 106 -1.55 8.24 5.01
N VAL A 107 -2.70 8.85 5.31
CA VAL A 107 -3.11 10.18 4.82
C VAL A 107 -3.34 11.11 6.01
N ASP A 108 -2.63 12.23 6.06
CA ASP A 108 -2.61 13.13 7.20
C ASP A 108 -3.72 14.21 7.20
N GLU A 109 -3.64 15.15 8.15
CA GLU A 109 -4.63 16.23 8.27
C GLU A 109 -4.59 17.27 7.14
N ARG A 110 -3.53 17.31 6.36
CA ARG A 110 -3.38 18.14 5.16
C ARG A 110 -3.73 17.39 3.88
N SER A 111 -4.17 16.13 4.01
CA SER A 111 -4.42 15.19 2.92
C SER A 111 -3.15 14.74 2.21
N GLU A 112 -2.00 14.83 2.85
CA GLU A 112 -0.72 14.36 2.33
C GLU A 112 -0.47 12.90 2.70
N MET A 113 0.17 12.17 1.77
CA MET A 113 0.42 10.74 1.91
C MET A 113 1.80 10.45 2.49
N HIS A 114 1.87 9.43 3.35
CA HIS A 114 3.11 9.01 4.00
C HIS A 114 3.19 7.48 4.06
N LEU A 115 4.36 6.93 3.75
CA LEU A 115 4.71 5.57 4.13
C LEU A 115 5.17 5.57 5.59
N VAL A 116 4.64 4.66 6.39
CA VAL A 116 5.02 4.48 7.79
C VAL A 116 5.30 3.00 8.02
N ASN A 117 6.46 2.68 8.58
CA ASN A 117 6.78 1.34 9.05
C ASN A 117 6.62 1.31 10.57
N PRO A 118 5.53 0.72 11.10
CA PRO A 118 5.20 0.82 12.53
C PRO A 118 6.24 0.20 13.46
N ILE A 119 7.04 -0.75 12.96
CA ILE A 119 8.04 -1.47 13.77
C ILE A 119 9.33 -0.66 13.89
N THR A 120 9.73 0.02 12.81
CA THR A 120 10.94 0.86 12.80
C THR A 120 10.70 2.31 13.19
N SER A 121 9.45 2.75 13.19
CA SER A 121 9.06 4.16 13.24
C SER A 121 9.62 5.01 12.09
N GLU A 122 10.13 4.39 11.03
CA GLU A 122 10.52 5.08 9.80
C GLU A 122 9.28 5.65 9.10
N GLN A 123 9.43 6.87 8.59
CA GLN A 123 8.39 7.58 7.86
C GLN A 123 8.98 8.26 6.64
N ILE A 124 8.30 8.10 5.50
CA ILE A 124 8.69 8.70 4.23
C ILE A 124 7.49 9.43 3.65
N ALA A 125 7.65 10.73 3.38
CA ALA A 125 6.64 11.50 2.67
C ALA A 125 6.56 11.04 1.20
N LEU A 126 5.34 10.86 0.71
CA LEU A 126 5.09 10.65 -0.71
C LEU A 126 4.90 12.00 -1.42
N PRO A 127 4.91 12.05 -2.77
CA PRO A 127 4.73 13.32 -3.47
C PRO A 127 3.43 14.01 -3.05
N SER A 128 3.46 15.34 -3.01
CA SER A 128 2.29 16.09 -2.53
C SER A 128 1.09 15.90 -3.45
N VAL A 129 -0.10 15.89 -2.86
CA VAL A 129 -1.37 15.81 -3.62
C VAL A 129 -1.52 16.94 -4.64
N ILE A 130 -0.89 18.09 -4.43
CA ILE A 130 -0.91 19.23 -5.37
C ILE A 130 -0.18 18.95 -6.69
N THR A 131 0.59 17.86 -6.75
CA THR A 131 1.26 17.42 -7.98
C THR A 131 0.35 16.56 -8.86
N ILE A 132 -0.85 16.22 -8.37
CA ILE A 132 -1.89 15.51 -9.12
C ILE A 132 -2.82 16.55 -9.76
N GLU A 133 -3.11 16.38 -11.06
CA GLU A 133 -3.86 17.33 -11.90
C GLU A 133 -5.20 17.77 -11.29
N GLN A 134 -5.86 16.92 -10.49
CA GLN A 134 -7.15 17.23 -9.88
C GLN A 134 -7.08 18.16 -8.67
N VAL A 135 -5.90 18.46 -8.13
CA VAL A 135 -5.75 19.21 -6.88
C VAL A 135 -4.93 20.47 -7.12
N GLU A 136 -5.60 21.61 -7.14
CA GLU A 136 -4.94 22.91 -7.21
C GLU A 136 -4.87 23.55 -5.81
N PRO A 137 -3.69 24.00 -5.36
CA PRO A 137 -3.56 24.68 -4.09
C PRO A 137 -4.15 26.10 -4.14
N ILE A 138 -4.83 26.49 -3.06
CA ILE A 138 -5.27 27.87 -2.83
C ILE A 138 -4.44 28.44 -1.68
N TYR A 139 -3.81 29.57 -1.94
CA TYR A 139 -2.93 30.26 -1.00
C TYR A 139 -3.68 31.36 -0.25
N ASP A 140 -3.34 31.56 1.02
CA ASP A 140 -3.76 32.74 1.77
C ASP A 140 -2.86 33.95 1.47
N ASN A 141 -3.12 35.06 2.15
CA ASN A 141 -2.34 36.29 2.01
C ASN A 141 -0.89 36.19 2.51
N THR A 142 -0.53 35.13 3.23
CA THR A 142 0.84 34.86 3.69
C THR A 142 1.62 33.97 2.71
N GLY A 143 0.96 33.44 1.68
CA GLY A 143 1.54 32.47 0.75
C GLY A 143 1.51 31.03 1.25
N ALA A 144 0.79 30.74 2.34
CA ALA A 144 0.59 29.38 2.82
C ALA A 144 -0.62 28.73 2.15
N ILE A 145 -0.53 27.43 1.84
CA ILE A 145 -1.66 26.66 1.30
C ILE A 145 -2.72 26.54 2.41
N CYS A 146 -3.91 27.10 2.17
CA CYS A 146 -5.01 27.12 3.13
C CYS A 146 -6.22 26.27 2.70
N LYS A 147 -6.40 26.05 1.39
CA LYS A 147 -7.49 25.24 0.81
C LYS A 147 -7.01 24.56 -0.47
N TYR A 148 -7.83 23.64 -0.96
CA TYR A 148 -7.67 23.02 -2.28
C TYR A 148 -8.88 23.32 -3.15
N ASN A 149 -8.63 23.60 -4.43
CA ASN A 149 -9.63 23.50 -5.48
C ASN A 149 -9.54 22.10 -6.09
N TYR A 150 -10.56 21.28 -5.87
CA TYR A 150 -10.61 19.90 -6.29
C TYR A 150 -11.46 19.74 -7.56
N SER A 151 -10.81 19.38 -8.67
CA SER A 151 -11.45 19.16 -9.97
C SER A 151 -12.07 17.77 -10.05
N MET A 152 -13.32 17.73 -10.50
CA MET A 152 -14.04 16.48 -10.80
C MET A 152 -13.89 16.06 -12.27
N ASP A 153 -13.01 16.72 -13.02
CA ASP A 153 -12.80 16.45 -14.44
C ASP A 153 -11.99 15.17 -14.66
N THR A 154 -12.47 14.35 -15.60
CA THR A 154 -11.82 13.13 -16.08
C THR A 154 -11.38 13.22 -17.54
N LYS A 155 -11.61 14.35 -18.22
CA LYS A 155 -11.50 14.52 -19.67
C LYS A 155 -12.44 13.60 -20.49
N MET A 156 -13.28 12.81 -19.82
CA MET A 156 -14.21 11.85 -20.43
C MET A 156 -15.68 12.10 -20.07
N SER A 157 -15.99 13.03 -19.17
CA SER A 157 -17.36 13.32 -18.69
C SER A 157 -17.62 14.83 -18.63
N VAL A 158 -18.90 15.23 -18.69
CA VAL A 158 -19.32 16.64 -18.55
C VAL A 158 -18.81 17.19 -17.22
N THR A 159 -18.03 18.27 -17.30
CA THR A 159 -17.37 18.92 -16.17
C THR A 159 -18.35 19.21 -15.03
N ARG A 160 -18.24 18.45 -13.93
CA ARG A 160 -18.88 18.84 -12.67
C ARG A 160 -18.12 20.03 -12.08
N ARG A 161 -18.84 20.92 -11.38
CA ARG A 161 -18.24 22.07 -10.70
C ARG A 161 -17.15 21.60 -9.72
N SER A 162 -15.96 22.22 -9.80
CA SER A 162 -14.88 21.98 -8.85
C SER A 162 -15.29 22.35 -7.42
N LEU A 163 -14.73 21.64 -6.44
CA LEU A 163 -15.04 21.83 -5.02
C LEU A 163 -13.90 22.56 -4.33
N THR A 164 -14.20 23.67 -3.66
CA THR A 164 -13.24 24.31 -2.75
C THR A 164 -13.32 23.63 -1.38
N LEU A 165 -12.24 22.95 -0.99
CA LEU A 165 -12.18 22.14 0.23
C LEU A 165 -11.13 22.69 1.19
N ALA A 166 -11.40 22.62 2.49
CA ALA A 166 -10.37 22.76 3.51
C ALA A 166 -9.32 21.64 3.35
N LEU A 167 -8.07 21.87 3.80
CA LEU A 167 -6.97 20.92 3.58
C LEU A 167 -7.31 19.50 4.01
N GLY A 168 -7.84 19.36 5.22
CA GLY A 168 -8.23 18.06 5.76
C GLY A 168 -9.53 17.49 5.24
N LYS A 169 -10.29 18.24 4.43
CA LYS A 169 -11.51 17.71 3.80
C LYS A 169 -11.22 16.96 2.51
N LEU A 170 -10.12 17.28 1.81
CA LEU A 170 -9.77 16.62 0.55
C LEU A 170 -9.65 15.10 0.70
N ARG A 171 -9.03 14.61 1.79
CA ARG A 171 -8.86 13.17 2.06
C ARG A 171 -10.13 12.33 2.03
N TYR A 172 -11.30 12.90 2.35
CA TYR A 172 -12.57 12.18 2.29
C TYR A 172 -13.12 11.99 0.87
N TYR A 173 -12.76 12.89 -0.05
CA TYR A 173 -13.27 12.90 -1.41
C TYR A 173 -12.29 12.29 -2.39
N PHE A 174 -10.99 12.52 -2.16
CA PHE A 174 -9.93 12.26 -3.12
C PHE A 174 -9.27 10.89 -2.96
N HIS A 175 -8.98 10.46 -1.73
CA HIS A 175 -8.21 9.24 -1.50
C HIS A 175 -9.12 8.02 -1.56
N HIS A 176 -8.80 7.05 -2.41
CA HIS A 176 -9.53 5.79 -2.49
C HIS A 176 -8.71 4.62 -1.93
N LYS A 177 -7.61 4.26 -2.60
CA LYS A 177 -6.75 3.14 -2.19
C LYS A 177 -5.34 3.34 -2.74
N ALA A 178 -4.33 2.89 -2.02
CA ALA A 178 -2.96 2.86 -2.51
C ALA A 178 -2.31 1.50 -2.31
N HIS A 179 -1.36 1.18 -3.18
CA HIS A 179 -0.56 -0.03 -3.16
C HIS A 179 0.91 0.32 -3.13
N ILE A 180 1.70 -0.47 -2.40
CA ILE A 180 3.15 -0.40 -2.42
C ILE A 180 3.71 -1.73 -2.88
N PHE A 181 4.56 -1.68 -3.89
CA PHE A 181 5.25 -2.83 -4.45
C PHE A 181 6.75 -2.64 -4.35
N TYR A 182 7.48 -3.73 -4.14
CA TYR A 182 8.93 -3.72 -4.19
C TYR A 182 9.39 -3.99 -5.62
N ASP A 183 10.23 -3.11 -6.16
CA ASP A 183 10.87 -3.26 -7.45
C ASP A 183 12.30 -3.75 -7.25
N ALA A 184 12.50 -5.05 -7.44
CA ALA A 184 13.80 -5.69 -7.29
C ALA A 184 14.84 -5.22 -8.32
N SER A 185 14.41 -4.71 -9.48
CA SER A 185 15.33 -4.23 -10.52
C SER A 185 16.02 -2.92 -10.14
N VAL A 186 15.32 -2.08 -9.36
CA VAL A 186 15.82 -0.79 -8.85
C VAL A 186 16.25 -0.88 -7.39
N GLY A 187 15.83 -1.93 -6.67
CA GLY A 187 16.09 -2.10 -5.24
C GLY A 187 15.33 -1.07 -4.38
N SER A 188 14.14 -0.67 -4.82
CA SER A 188 13.33 0.37 -4.16
C SER A 188 11.84 0.07 -4.28
N TYR A 189 10.99 0.95 -3.75
CA TYR A 189 9.55 0.80 -3.77
C TYR A 189 8.89 1.68 -4.84
N ILE A 190 7.82 1.14 -5.42
CA ILE A 190 6.86 1.88 -6.23
C ILE A 190 5.53 1.96 -5.48
N VAL A 191 4.96 3.14 -5.42
CA VAL A 191 3.63 3.38 -4.86
C VAL A 191 2.67 3.71 -6.00
N VAL A 192 1.57 2.98 -6.05
CA VAL A 192 0.48 3.20 -7.01
C VAL A 192 -0.73 3.68 -6.23
N PHE A 193 -1.28 4.82 -6.64
CA PHE A 193 -2.41 5.46 -5.97
C PHE A 193 -3.62 5.49 -6.90
N ILE A 194 -4.68 4.81 -6.48
CA ILE A 194 -6.00 4.88 -7.08
C ILE A 194 -6.76 5.98 -6.35
N HIS A 195 -7.17 7.00 -7.09
CA HIS A 195 -7.78 8.19 -6.52
C HIS A 195 -9.08 8.57 -7.22
N ASN A 196 -9.89 9.34 -6.52
CA ASN A 196 -11.07 9.96 -7.10
C ASN A 196 -10.67 11.23 -7.88
N PRO A 197 -11.50 11.67 -8.84
CA PRO A 197 -12.80 11.11 -9.19
C PRO A 197 -12.67 9.89 -10.10
N PHE A 198 -13.62 8.95 -9.96
CA PHE A 198 -13.81 7.78 -10.83
C PHE A 198 -12.62 6.82 -10.91
N GLY A 199 -11.84 6.62 -9.84
CA GLY A 199 -10.77 5.62 -9.82
C GLY A 199 -9.72 5.84 -10.92
N GLN A 200 -9.07 7.00 -10.90
CA GLN A 200 -7.90 7.32 -11.72
C GLN A 200 -6.63 6.76 -11.09
N LEU A 201 -5.59 6.58 -11.91
CA LEU A 201 -4.37 5.88 -11.53
C LEU A 201 -3.13 6.76 -11.74
N VAL A 202 -2.38 6.97 -10.66
CA VAL A 202 -1.07 7.62 -10.66
C VAL A 202 -0.06 6.73 -9.93
N PHE A 203 1.22 6.92 -10.20
CA PHE A 203 2.29 6.24 -9.47
C PHE A 203 3.45 7.19 -9.15
N ALA A 204 4.26 6.79 -8.18
CA ALA A 204 5.51 7.43 -7.82
C ALA A 204 6.50 6.37 -7.35
N ARG A 205 7.77 6.53 -7.68
CA ARG A 205 8.86 5.81 -7.03
C ARG A 205 9.24 6.52 -5.73
N LEU A 206 9.81 5.77 -4.81
CA LEU A 206 10.31 6.34 -3.57
C LEU A 206 11.39 7.38 -3.88
N GLY A 207 11.17 8.63 -3.44
CA GLY A 207 12.05 9.77 -3.72
C GLY A 207 11.62 10.65 -4.90
N ASP A 208 10.58 10.27 -5.66
CA ASP A 208 10.01 11.15 -6.68
C ASP A 208 9.39 12.40 -6.03
N GLU A 209 9.50 13.55 -6.70
CA GLU A 209 8.91 14.81 -6.23
C GLU A 209 7.45 15.00 -6.63
N LYS A 210 6.96 14.22 -7.62
CA LYS A 210 5.62 14.35 -8.19
C LYS A 210 5.00 12.99 -8.54
N TRP A 211 3.67 12.95 -8.50
CA TRP A 211 2.91 11.82 -9.04
C TRP A 211 2.93 11.82 -10.58
N THR A 212 3.09 10.64 -11.16
CA THR A 212 3.03 10.44 -12.61
C THR A 212 1.72 9.75 -12.99
N ARG A 213 0.94 10.38 -13.87
CA ARG A 213 -0.32 9.82 -14.39
C ARG A 213 -0.05 8.70 -15.38
N LEU A 214 -0.70 7.55 -15.19
CA LEU A 214 -0.49 6.36 -16.03
C LEU A 214 -1.39 6.31 -17.26
N SER A 215 -2.62 6.82 -17.17
CA SER A 215 -3.53 6.84 -18.31
C SER A 215 -4.66 7.86 -18.18
N SER A 216 -5.40 8.04 -19.28
CA SER A 216 -6.70 8.72 -19.28
C SER A 216 -7.87 7.78 -18.95
N TYR A 217 -7.63 6.46 -18.85
CA TYR A 217 -8.65 5.52 -18.42
C TYR A 217 -9.03 5.76 -16.95
N THR A 218 -10.22 5.32 -16.61
CA THR A 218 -10.84 5.50 -15.29
C THR A 218 -11.51 4.20 -14.87
N ASN A 219 -12.03 4.19 -13.65
CA ASN A 219 -12.69 3.08 -12.97
C ASN A 219 -11.73 1.95 -12.62
N PHE A 220 -10.45 2.27 -12.38
CA PHE A 220 -9.51 1.33 -11.80
C PHE A 220 -9.97 0.92 -10.40
N GLN A 221 -9.93 -0.37 -10.13
CA GLN A 221 -10.37 -0.94 -8.85
C GLN A 221 -9.22 -1.59 -8.08
N ASP A 222 -8.28 -2.20 -8.78
CA ASP A 222 -7.14 -2.86 -8.16
C ASP A 222 -5.96 -2.95 -9.13
N CYS A 223 -4.76 -3.23 -8.60
CA CYS A 223 -3.57 -3.40 -9.41
C CYS A 223 -2.55 -4.35 -8.74
N ILE A 224 -1.68 -4.92 -9.57
CA ILE A 224 -0.54 -5.71 -9.13
C ILE A 224 0.68 -5.37 -9.99
N TYR A 225 1.85 -5.31 -9.36
CA TYR A 225 3.12 -5.05 -10.04
C TYR A 225 3.96 -6.32 -10.11
N GLN A 226 4.51 -6.61 -11.29
CA GLN A 226 5.41 -7.72 -11.51
C GLN A 226 6.45 -7.36 -12.58
N ASP A 227 7.72 -7.47 -12.22
CA ASP A 227 8.88 -7.41 -13.13
C ASP A 227 8.87 -6.22 -14.11
N GLY A 228 8.63 -5.01 -13.61
CA GLY A 228 8.60 -3.79 -14.45
C GLY A 228 7.21 -3.44 -14.99
N VAL A 229 6.24 -4.33 -14.88
CA VAL A 229 4.90 -4.17 -15.45
C VAL A 229 3.86 -4.04 -14.35
N LEU A 230 3.03 -3.00 -14.44
CA LEU A 230 1.86 -2.82 -13.59
C LEU A 230 0.61 -3.30 -14.34
N TYR A 231 -0.04 -4.33 -13.82
CA TYR A 231 -1.32 -4.81 -14.29
C TYR A 231 -2.42 -4.16 -13.46
N ALA A 232 -3.37 -3.50 -14.11
CA ALA A 232 -4.48 -2.83 -13.45
C ALA A 232 -5.82 -3.28 -14.04
N VAL A 233 -6.79 -3.49 -13.17
CA VAL A 233 -8.16 -3.85 -13.53
C VAL A 233 -9.08 -2.67 -13.38
N THR A 234 -9.96 -2.51 -14.36
CA THR A 234 -11.09 -1.59 -14.30
C THR A 234 -12.39 -2.38 -14.17
N ALA A 235 -13.50 -1.69 -13.91
CA ALA A 235 -14.85 -2.28 -14.02
C ALA A 235 -15.18 -2.82 -15.42
N PHE A 236 -14.36 -2.54 -16.44
CA PHE A 236 -14.66 -2.79 -17.84
C PHE A 236 -13.57 -3.55 -18.58
N GLY A 237 -12.46 -3.91 -17.95
CA GLY A 237 -11.34 -4.52 -18.66
C GLY A 237 -9.99 -4.36 -17.97
N GLU A 238 -8.95 -4.76 -18.67
CA GLU A 238 -7.60 -4.94 -18.13
C GLU A 238 -6.56 -4.16 -18.93
N ILE A 239 -5.64 -3.52 -18.23
CA ILE A 239 -4.57 -2.73 -18.83
C ILE A 239 -3.25 -3.07 -18.15
N ALA A 240 -2.21 -3.31 -18.95
CA ALA A 240 -0.82 -3.39 -18.49
C ALA A 240 -0.08 -2.10 -18.83
N PHE A 241 0.69 -1.62 -17.86
CA PHE A 241 1.59 -0.49 -17.98
C PHE A 241 3.03 -0.95 -17.84
N ASP A 242 3.83 -0.79 -18.88
CA ASP A 242 5.28 -0.96 -18.80
C ASP A 242 5.89 0.26 -18.14
N LEU A 243 6.43 0.06 -16.93
CA LEU A 243 7.05 1.10 -16.11
C LEU A 243 8.58 1.00 -16.13
N SER A 244 9.17 0.08 -16.91
CA SER A 244 10.62 -0.14 -16.98
C SER A 244 11.36 0.99 -17.68
N GLY A 245 10.69 1.69 -18.60
CA GLY A 245 11.25 2.77 -19.40
C GLY A 245 10.90 4.18 -18.90
N PRO A 246 11.53 5.23 -19.46
CA PRO A 246 11.22 6.63 -19.16
C PRO A 246 9.85 7.06 -19.71
N VAL A 247 9.33 6.33 -20.69
CA VAL A 247 8.01 6.52 -21.27
C VAL A 247 7.14 5.34 -20.82
N VAL A 248 6.01 5.63 -20.19
CA VAL A 248 5.04 4.60 -19.79
C VAL A 248 4.34 4.07 -21.03
N GLY A 249 4.58 2.80 -21.36
CA GLY A 249 3.83 2.09 -22.39
C GLY A 249 2.54 1.50 -21.81
N ALA A 250 1.40 1.64 -22.49
CA ALA A 250 0.14 1.05 -22.07
C ALA A 250 -0.36 0.06 -23.12
N LYS A 251 -0.78 -1.14 -22.68
CA LYS A 251 -1.36 -2.19 -23.52
C LYS A 251 -2.68 -2.65 -22.92
N ILE A 252 -3.77 -2.54 -23.68
CA ILE A 252 -5.06 -3.14 -23.31
C ILE A 252 -4.91 -4.66 -23.45
N ILE A 253 -5.15 -5.38 -22.36
CA ILE A 253 -5.06 -6.85 -22.34
C ILE A 253 -6.42 -7.46 -22.61
N MET A 254 -7.47 -6.92 -21.98
CA MET A 254 -8.84 -7.34 -22.19
C MET A 254 -9.70 -6.10 -22.38
N ASP A 255 -10.31 -6.00 -23.56
CA ASP A 255 -11.28 -4.93 -23.87
C ASP A 255 -12.67 -5.30 -23.34
N ARG A 256 -13.56 -4.31 -23.30
CA ARG A 256 -14.89 -4.34 -22.70
C ARG A 256 -15.68 -5.60 -23.06
N VAL A 257 -15.70 -6.57 -22.16
CA VAL A 257 -16.61 -7.71 -22.25
C VAL A 257 -18.00 -7.18 -21.89
N SER A 258 -18.78 -6.89 -22.93
CA SER A 258 -20.17 -6.43 -22.82
C SER A 258 -20.98 -7.47 -22.07
N ASP A 259 -21.30 -7.20 -20.80
CA ASP A 259 -22.43 -7.71 -20.00
C ASP A 259 -22.32 -7.32 -18.51
N PHE A 260 -21.20 -6.73 -18.09
CA PHE A 260 -20.99 -6.31 -16.71
C PHE A 260 -21.57 -4.92 -16.41
N TYR A 261 -22.58 -4.88 -15.54
CA TYR A 261 -23.30 -3.66 -15.13
C TYR A 261 -22.51 -2.73 -14.19
N GLY A 262 -21.20 -2.96 -14.02
CA GLY A 262 -20.34 -2.16 -13.14
C GLY A 262 -20.68 -2.26 -11.65
N ARG A 263 -21.36 -3.34 -11.24
CA ARG A 263 -21.79 -3.58 -9.84
C ARG A 263 -20.89 -4.57 -9.10
N GLU A 264 -19.76 -4.94 -9.66
CA GLU A 264 -18.84 -5.90 -9.04
C GLU A 264 -17.53 -5.20 -8.68
N ARG A 265 -16.99 -5.61 -7.53
CA ARG A 265 -15.64 -5.29 -7.10
C ARG A 265 -14.68 -6.33 -7.67
N VAL A 266 -13.72 -5.87 -8.45
CA VAL A 266 -12.71 -6.73 -9.08
C VAL A 266 -11.38 -6.51 -8.38
N TYR A 267 -10.77 -7.61 -7.96
CA TYR A 267 -9.44 -7.63 -7.33
C TYR A 267 -8.49 -8.46 -8.20
N ILE A 268 -7.20 -8.12 -8.16
CA ILE A 268 -6.16 -8.94 -8.78
C ILE A 268 -5.34 -9.60 -7.68
N VAL A 269 -5.19 -10.92 -7.76
CA VAL A 269 -4.39 -11.70 -6.81
C VAL A 269 -3.40 -12.57 -7.55
N GLN A 270 -2.18 -12.67 -7.03
CA GLN A 270 -1.21 -13.65 -7.52
C GLN A 270 -1.44 -14.97 -6.78
N ALA A 271 -1.69 -16.03 -7.54
CA ALA A 271 -1.82 -17.37 -7.03
C ALA A 271 -0.45 -17.94 -6.60
N PRO A 272 -0.40 -18.90 -5.66
CA PRO A 272 0.85 -19.51 -5.22
C PRO A 272 1.67 -20.18 -6.34
N TRP A 273 1.02 -20.56 -7.44
CA TRP A 273 1.65 -21.19 -8.60
C TRP A 273 2.08 -20.17 -9.69
N GLY A 274 1.96 -18.87 -9.40
CA GLY A 274 2.49 -17.79 -10.25
C GLY A 274 1.48 -17.15 -11.21
N ASP A 275 0.30 -17.74 -11.39
CA ASP A 275 -0.74 -17.12 -12.22
C ASP A 275 -1.35 -15.90 -11.52
N MET A 276 -1.75 -14.88 -12.29
CA MET A 276 -2.59 -13.79 -11.79
C MET A 276 -4.05 -14.11 -12.05
N LEU A 277 -4.87 -14.03 -11.00
CA LEU A 277 -6.30 -14.31 -11.01
C LEU A 277 -7.07 -13.03 -10.73
N GLN A 278 -8.28 -12.96 -11.30
CA GLN A 278 -9.26 -11.95 -10.90
C GLN A 278 -10.28 -12.56 -9.95
N VAL A 279 -10.52 -11.85 -8.85
CA VAL A 279 -11.58 -12.18 -7.91
C VAL A 279 -12.67 -11.14 -8.07
N TRP A 280 -13.85 -11.62 -8.45
CA TRP A 280 -15.02 -10.79 -8.68
C TRP A 280 -15.96 -10.94 -7.49
N ARG A 281 -16.26 -9.83 -6.83
CA ARG A 281 -17.16 -9.79 -5.69
C ARG A 281 -18.37 -8.93 -6.04
N PRO A 282 -19.59 -9.48 -6.08
CA PRO A 282 -20.80 -8.68 -6.24
C PRO A 282 -20.90 -7.62 -5.15
N GLU A 283 -21.24 -6.38 -5.52
CA GLU A 283 -21.54 -5.32 -4.56
C GLU A 283 -22.94 -5.62 -3.97
N ALA A 284 -22.96 -6.33 -2.85
CA ALA A 284 -24.18 -6.52 -2.06
C ALA A 284 -24.46 -5.22 -1.30
N TRP A 285 -25.57 -4.55 -1.62
CA TRP A 285 -26.09 -3.49 -0.78
C TRP A 285 -26.42 -4.09 0.59
N ILE A 286 -25.64 -3.73 1.59
CA ILE A 286 -26.03 -4.00 2.98
C ILE A 286 -27.16 -2.99 3.26
N ASN A 287 -28.41 -3.43 3.15
CA ASN A 287 -29.44 -2.84 3.98
C ASN A 287 -29.00 -3.16 5.41
N GLU A 288 -28.61 -2.15 6.19
CA GLU A 288 -28.33 -2.33 7.62
C GLU A 288 -29.62 -2.75 8.32
N GLU A 289 -29.99 -4.03 8.23
CA GLU A 289 -30.84 -4.66 9.22
C GLU A 289 -29.95 -5.15 10.36
N VAL A 290 -30.38 -4.81 11.57
CA VAL A 290 -29.71 -5.07 12.83
C VAL A 290 -29.54 -6.59 13.01
N ASP A 291 -28.28 -7.01 12.98
CA ASP A 291 -27.72 -8.30 13.41
C ASP A 291 -28.19 -9.60 12.73
N GLY A 292 -27.21 -10.39 12.25
CA GLY A 292 -27.42 -11.79 11.88
C GLY A 292 -26.60 -12.26 10.68
N HIS A 293 -25.30 -12.50 10.89
CA HIS A 293 -24.34 -13.02 9.92
C HIS A 293 -24.87 -14.07 8.92
N ARG A 294 -24.52 -13.86 7.63
CA ARG A 294 -24.02 -14.88 6.69
C ARG A 294 -23.42 -14.19 5.46
N HIS A 295 -22.14 -14.44 5.19
CA HIS A 295 -21.45 -13.99 3.97
C HIS A 295 -21.03 -15.22 3.17
N GLU A 296 -21.68 -15.46 2.03
CA GLU A 296 -21.16 -16.35 0.99
C GLU A 296 -20.52 -15.50 -0.11
N ALA A 297 -19.24 -15.75 -0.39
CA ALA A 297 -18.59 -15.32 -1.62
C ALA A 297 -18.64 -16.49 -2.60
N THR A 298 -19.12 -16.26 -3.83
CA THR A 298 -19.13 -17.26 -4.88
C THR A 298 -18.45 -16.74 -6.15
N PHE A 299 -17.74 -17.66 -6.81
CA PHE A 299 -17.07 -17.61 -8.12
C PHE A 299 -15.59 -17.17 -8.14
N GLU A 300 -14.71 -18.15 -8.39
CA GLU A 300 -13.30 -17.98 -8.81
C GLU A 300 -13.20 -18.21 -10.33
N HIS A 301 -12.71 -17.24 -11.11
CA HIS A 301 -12.30 -17.49 -12.49
C HIS A 301 -10.79 -17.76 -12.53
N LYS A 302 -10.39 -18.98 -12.92
CA LYS A 302 -8.98 -19.35 -13.09
C LYS A 302 -8.46 -18.87 -14.44
N MET A 303 -7.60 -17.86 -14.45
CA MET A 303 -6.88 -17.41 -15.64
C MET A 303 -5.55 -18.15 -15.74
N LYS A 304 -5.29 -18.81 -16.88
CA LYS A 304 -3.97 -19.35 -17.23
C LYS A 304 -3.30 -18.40 -18.21
N TRP A 305 -2.18 -17.80 -17.85
CA TRP A 305 -1.40 -17.02 -18.80
C TRP A 305 -0.51 -17.96 -19.62
N MET A 306 -0.76 -18.03 -20.93
CA MET A 306 0.25 -18.55 -21.85
C MET A 306 1.34 -17.49 -21.99
N LYS A 307 2.59 -17.92 -21.79
CA LYS A 307 3.79 -17.15 -22.09
C LYS A 307 3.71 -16.59 -23.51
N TYR A 308 3.45 -15.30 -23.63
CA TYR A 308 3.80 -14.55 -24.83
C TYR A 308 4.74 -13.43 -24.40
N ILE A 309 6.02 -13.80 -24.41
CA ILE A 309 7.14 -12.89 -24.65
C ILE A 309 6.95 -12.33 -26.06
#